data_AF-A0A3C1Y314-F1
#
_entry.id   AF-A0A3C1Y314-F1
#
_cell.length_a   1.000
_cell.length_b   1.000
_cell.length_c   1.000
_cell.angle_alpha   90.00
_cell.angle_beta   90.00
_cell.angle_gamma   90.00
#
_symmetry.space_group_name_H-M   'P 1'
#
loop_
_entity.id
_entity.type
_entity.pdbx_description
1 polymer ?
#
loop_
_entity_poly.entity_id
_entity_poly.type
_entity_poly.pdbx_seq_one_letter_code
_entity_poly.pdbx_strand_id
1 'polypeptide(L)'
;GLQDACRQGRDQGFDGKTLIHPRQIGAANLAFAPTPDELDTARKRLDAWKAAQAEGKGVAVVDGALVENLHASEAERVLALAAAIQAP
;
A
#
# COMPACT_ATOMS: atom_id res chain seq x y z
N GLY A 1 22.12 3.60 5.28
CA GLY A 1 22.50 2.26 4.78
C GLY A 1 21.51 1.78 3.73
N LEU A 2 21.57 0.51 3.28
CA LEU A 2 20.65 -0.03 2.26
C LEU A 2 19.18 0.18 2.63
N GLN A 3 18.81 -0.13 3.88
CA GLN A 3 17.43 0.01 4.37
C GLN A 3 16.92 1.46 4.29
N ASP A 4 17.73 2.43 4.69
CA ASP A 4 17.36 3.85 4.61
C ASP A 4 17.16 4.30 3.17
N ALA A 5 18.04 3.85 2.25
CA ALA A 5 17.92 4.17 0.84
C ALA A 5 16.68 3.53 0.19
N CYS A 6 16.28 2.33 0.63
CA CYS A 6 15.03 1.71 0.20
C CYS A 6 13.81 2.46 0.74
N ARG A 7 13.80 2.80 2.04
CA ARG A 7 12.73 3.60 2.66
C ARG A 7 12.54 4.94 1.94
N GLN A 8 13.64 5.67 1.73
CA GLN A 8 13.60 6.94 1.01
C GLN A 8 13.08 6.76 -0.43
N GLY A 9 13.46 5.69 -1.12
CA GLY A 9 12.92 5.38 -2.44
C GLY A 9 11.41 5.15 -2.40
N ARG A 10 10.93 4.33 -1.46
CA ARG A 10 9.48 4.10 -1.26
C ARG A 10 8.74 5.41 -0.99
N ASP A 11 9.28 6.26 -0.12
CA ASP A 11 8.67 7.57 0.22
C ASP A 11 8.63 8.53 -0.98
N GLN A 12 9.51 8.35 -1.97
CA GLN A 12 9.51 9.08 -3.25
C GLN A 12 8.61 8.45 -4.33
N GLY A 13 7.95 7.33 -4.02
CA GLY A 13 7.05 6.62 -4.94
C GLY A 13 7.72 5.57 -5.82
N PHE A 14 8.96 5.15 -5.52
CA PHE A 14 9.57 3.99 -6.17
C PHE A 14 8.98 2.69 -5.64
N ASP A 15 8.73 1.72 -6.53
CA ASP A 15 8.20 0.40 -6.16
C ASP A 15 9.32 -0.66 -5.96
N GLY A 16 10.59 -0.24 -5.94
CA GLY A 16 11.72 -1.16 -5.76
C GLY A 16 13.10 -0.50 -5.85
N LYS A 17 14.13 -1.35 -5.81
CA LYS A 17 15.54 -0.92 -5.95
C LYS A 17 16.36 -1.96 -6.71
N THR A 18 17.19 -1.51 -7.65
CA THR A 18 18.20 -2.36 -8.29
C THR A 18 19.25 -2.82 -7.28
N LEU A 19 19.54 -4.12 -7.25
CA LEU A 19 20.46 -4.74 -6.30
C LEU A 19 21.67 -5.33 -7.03
N ILE A 20 22.81 -5.35 -6.35
CA ILE A 20 24.08 -5.88 -6.88
C ILE A 20 24.60 -7.10 -6.11
N HIS A 21 23.94 -7.47 -5.01
CA HIS A 21 24.36 -8.59 -4.18
C HIS A 21 23.17 -9.30 -3.54
N PRO A 22 23.11 -10.65 -3.51
CA PRO A 22 21.97 -11.40 -2.97
C PRO A 22 21.58 -11.07 -1.53
N ARG A 23 22.54 -10.75 -0.65
CA ARG A 23 22.28 -10.30 0.73
C ARG A 23 21.39 -9.04 0.84
N GLN A 24 21.23 -8.28 -0.24
CA GLN A 24 20.40 -7.08 -0.25
C GLN A 24 18.91 -7.40 -0.46
N ILE A 25 18.58 -8.60 -0.98
CA ILE A 25 17.22 -8.98 -1.38
C ILE A 25 16.26 -8.91 -0.20
N GLY A 26 16.58 -9.56 0.92
CA GLY A 26 15.68 -9.59 2.09
C GLY A 26 15.37 -8.19 2.63
N ALA A 27 16.38 -7.32 2.73
CA ALA A 27 16.20 -5.96 3.21
C ALA A 27 15.44 -5.06 2.21
N ALA A 28 15.62 -5.27 0.90
CA ALA A 28 14.86 -4.56 -0.11
C ALA A 28 13.39 -5.00 -0.13
N ASN A 29 13.12 -6.30 -0.14
CA ASN A 29 11.76 -6.83 -0.11
C ASN A 29 11.00 -6.35 1.12
N LEU A 30 11.62 -6.37 2.30
CA LEU A 30 11.00 -5.86 3.52
C LEU A 30 10.66 -4.36 3.44
N ALA A 31 11.47 -3.57 2.74
CA ALA A 31 11.29 -2.12 2.66
C ALA A 31 10.25 -1.68 1.61
N PHE A 32 10.03 -2.47 0.55
CA PHE A 32 9.09 -2.14 -0.52
C PHE A 32 7.78 -2.95 -0.46
N ALA A 33 7.72 -4.02 0.33
CA ALA A 33 6.47 -4.75 0.55
C ALA A 33 5.52 -3.95 1.46
N PRO A 34 4.20 -3.98 1.19
CA PRO A 34 3.21 -3.47 2.13
C PRO A 34 3.31 -4.14 3.49
N THR A 35 3.19 -3.35 4.54
CA THR A 35 3.11 -3.81 5.93
C THR A 35 1.71 -4.34 6.25
N PRO A 36 1.55 -5.20 7.29
CA PRO A 36 0.23 -5.65 7.72
C PRO A 36 -0.74 -4.50 8.05
N ASP A 37 -0.25 -3.42 8.67
CA ASP A 37 -1.07 -2.26 9.03
C ASP A 37 -1.53 -1.47 7.81
N GLU A 38 -0.68 -1.34 6.78
CA GLU A 38 -1.06 -0.74 5.50
C GLU A 38 -2.13 -1.58 4.79
N LEU A 39 -2.05 -2.91 4.86
CA LEU A 39 -3.05 -3.80 4.29
C LEU A 39 -4.40 -3.72 5.00
N ASP A 40 -4.39 -3.67 6.34
CA ASP A 40 -5.60 -3.48 7.13
C ASP A 40 -6.26 -2.13 6.83
N THR A 41 -5.46 -1.06 6.81
CA THR A 41 -5.91 0.29 6.47
C THR A 41 -6.49 0.36 5.05
N ALA A 42 -5.80 -0.23 4.07
CA ALA A 42 -6.28 -0.30 2.69
C ALA A 42 -7.63 -1.01 2.61
N ARG A 43 -7.78 -2.15 3.28
CA ARG A 43 -9.03 -2.91 3.27
C ARG A 43 -10.18 -2.13 3.91
N LYS A 44 -9.97 -1.52 5.09
CA LYS A 44 -10.96 -0.67 5.75
C LYS A 44 -11.42 0.49 4.86
N ARG A 45 -10.48 1.21 4.24
CA ARG A 45 -10.78 2.33 3.34
C ARG A 45 -11.59 1.88 2.12
N LEU A 46 -11.18 0.79 1.49
CA LEU A 46 -11.86 0.27 0.30
C LEU A 46 -13.28 -0.21 0.61
N ASP A 47 -13.46 -0.92 1.73
CA ASP A 47 -14.77 -1.42 2.15
C ASP A 47 -15.70 -0.28 2.52
N ALA A 48 -15.22 0.71 3.29
CA ALA A 48 -16.00 1.90 3.63
C ALA A 48 -16.37 2.74 2.40
N TRP A 49 -15.45 2.91 1.45
CA TRP A 49 -15.71 3.58 0.18
C TRP A 49 -16.80 2.88 -0.63
N LYS A 50 -16.72 1.55 -0.76
CA LYS A 50 -17.72 0.74 -1.47
C LYS A 50 -19.10 0.85 -0.82
N ALA A 51 -19.17 0.82 0.51
CA ALA A 51 -20.41 1.02 1.25
C ALA A 51 -21.00 2.42 1.00
N ALA A 52 -20.19 3.47 1.07
CA ALA A 52 -20.63 4.84 0.79
C ALA A 52 -21.16 4.99 -0.64
N GLN A 53 -20.48 4.42 -1.64
CA GLN A 53 -20.95 4.45 -3.02
C GLN A 53 -22.27 3.70 -3.21
N ALA A 54 -22.47 2.57 -2.53
CA ALA A 54 -23.74 1.83 -2.58
C ALA A 54 -24.91 2.66 -2.00
N GLU A 55 -24.63 3.59 -1.09
CA GLU A 55 -25.60 4.55 -0.55
C GLU A 55 -25.70 5.85 -1.36
N GLY A 56 -25.00 5.96 -2.49
CA GLY A 56 -24.98 7.17 -3.33
C GLY A 56 -24.18 8.34 -2.74
N LYS A 57 -23.31 8.08 -1.76
CA LYS A 57 -22.44 9.09 -1.13
C LYS A 57 -21.11 9.19 -1.87
N GLY A 58 -20.57 10.41 -1.96
CA GLY A 58 -19.27 10.69 -2.58
C GLY A 58 -18.07 10.64 -1.63
N VAL A 59 -18.28 10.36 -0.34
CA VAL A 59 -17.25 10.31 0.70
C VAL A 59 -17.60 9.28 1.78
N ALA A 60 -16.58 8.71 2.42
CA ALA A 60 -16.66 7.89 3.63
C ALA A 60 -15.80 8.50 4.74
N VAL A 61 -15.99 8.07 5.99
CA VAL A 61 -15.10 8.40 7.11
C VAL A 61 -14.60 7.11 7.74
N VAL A 62 -13.27 6.97 7.85
CA VAL A 62 -12.60 5.83 8.47
C VAL A 62 -11.57 6.37 9.44
N ASP A 63 -11.62 5.94 10.71
CA ASP A 63 -10.70 6.38 11.77
C ASP A 63 -10.58 7.91 11.90
N GLY A 64 -11.69 8.62 11.67
CA GLY A 64 -11.74 10.09 11.70
C GLY A 64 -11.19 10.79 10.46
N ALA A 65 -10.71 10.05 9.46
CA ALA A 65 -10.21 10.57 8.19
C ALA A 65 -11.24 10.41 7.06
N LEU A 66 -11.30 11.38 6.16
CA LEU A 66 -12.17 11.37 5.00
C LEU A 66 -11.57 10.44 3.92
N VAL A 67 -12.41 9.57 3.36
CA VAL A 67 -12.06 8.62 2.30
C VAL A 67 -12.86 8.96 1.05
N GLU A 68 -12.14 9.06 -0.07
CA GLU A 68 -12.65 9.43 -1.40
C GLU A 68 -12.14 8.41 -2.43
N ASN A 69 -12.57 8.56 -3.68
CA ASN A 69 -12.11 7.72 -4.79
C ASN A 69 -10.57 7.62 -4.88
N LEU A 70 -9.83 8.70 -4.63
CA LEU A 70 -8.37 8.67 -4.66
C LEU A 70 -7.79 7.71 -3.61
N HIS A 71 -8.35 7.72 -2.40
CA HIS A 71 -7.92 6.88 -1.29
C HIS A 71 -8.29 5.42 -1.53
N ALA A 72 -9.43 5.18 -2.17
CA ALA A 72 -9.84 3.84 -2.58
C ALA A 72 -8.94 3.27 -3.68
N SER A 73 -8.58 4.08 -4.68
CA SER A 73 -7.64 3.69 -5.74
C SER A 73 -6.25 3.37 -5.18
N GLU A 74 -5.75 4.16 -4.22
CA GLU A 74 -4.50 3.86 -3.52
C GLU A 74 -4.59 2.54 -2.75
N ALA A 75 -5.68 2.32 -2.02
CA ALA A 75 -5.92 1.07 -1.29
C ALA A 75 -5.96 -0.15 -2.21
N GLU A 76 -6.62 -0.05 -3.37
CA GLU A 76 -6.63 -1.10 -4.40
C GLU A 76 -5.22 -1.41 -4.90
N ARG A 77 -4.39 -0.38 -5.15
CA ARG A 77 -2.99 -0.55 -5.57
C ARG A 77 -2.18 -1.32 -4.53
N VAL A 78 -2.32 -0.98 -3.26
CA VAL A 78 -1.61 -1.63 -2.14
C VAL A 78 -2.01 -3.11 -2.03
N LEU A 79 -3.31 -3.40 -2.09
CA LEU A 79 -3.83 -4.76 -2.02
C LEU A 79 -3.41 -5.61 -3.24
N ALA A 80 -3.41 -5.01 -4.44
CA ALA A 80 -2.96 -5.65 -5.66
C ALA A 80 -1.46 -5.99 -5.62
N LEU A 81 -0.62 -5.08 -5.11
CA LEU A 81 0.81 -5.34 -4.92
C LEU A 81 1.05 -6.51 -3.97
N ALA A 82 0.34 -6.56 -2.84
CA ALA A 82 0.46 -7.66 -1.89
C ALA A 82 0.03 -9.00 -2.50
N ALA A 83 -1.06 -9.01 -3.28
CA ALA A 83 -1.50 -10.20 -3.99
C ALA A 83 -0.45 -10.68 -5.02
N ALA A 84 0.19 -9.75 -5.74
CA ALA A 84 1.25 -10.08 -6.70
C ALA A 84 2.50 -10.68 -6.02
N ILE A 85 2.87 -10.19 -4.83
CA ILE A 85 4.00 -10.74 -4.05
C ILE A 85 3.68 -12.17 -3.53
N GLN A 86 2.41 -12.46 -3.25
CA GLN A 86 1.97 -13.77 -2.77
C GLN A 86 1.66 -14.77 -3.88
N ALA A 87 1.61 -14.34 -5.15
CA ALA A 87 1.35 -15.21 -6.28
C ALA A 87 2.50 -16.22 -6.46
N PRO A 88 2.19 -17.51 -6.71
CA PRO A 88 3.18 -18.58 -6.85
C PRO A 88 4.02 -18.50 -8.12
#